data_AF-A0A532DXW1-F1
#
_entry.id   AF-A0A532DXW1-F1
#
_cell.length_a   1.000
_cell.length_b   1.000
_cell.length_c   1.000
_cell.angle_alpha   90.00
_cell.angle_beta   90.00
_cell.angle_gamma   90.00
#
_symmetry.space_group_name_H-M   'P 1'
#
loop_
_entity.id
_entity.type
_entity.pdbx_description
1 polymer ?
#
loop_
_entity_poly.entity_id
_entity_poly.type
_entity_poly.pdbx_seq_one_letter_code
_entity_poly.pdbx_strand_id
1 'polypeptide(L)'
;MNDVQPGDPLLQPVMQAGRRLTPPPALDAIRKHVAAELERLPEELRPLDPASPYQYDVRIAPALRNLTKVVDEEPGQGATGTRAQEDAHPP
;
A
#
# COMPACT_ATOMS: atom_id res chain seq x y z
N MET A 1 3.45 2.52 -18.18
CA MET A 1 3.23 1.72 -16.95
C MET A 1 3.79 0.35 -17.27
N ASN A 2 5.07 0.13 -16.98
CA ASN A 2 5.88 -0.86 -17.73
C ASN A 2 6.31 -2.06 -16.87
N ASP A 3 5.80 -2.18 -15.65
CA ASP A 3 6.06 -3.31 -14.74
C ASP A 3 4.74 -4.05 -14.46
N VAL A 4 4.29 -4.83 -15.45
CA VAL A 4 3.03 -5.58 -15.38
C VAL A 4 3.24 -6.81 -14.50
N GLN A 5 2.46 -6.92 -13.44
CA GLN A 5 2.47 -8.07 -12.53
C GLN A 5 1.29 -9.00 -12.84
N PRO A 6 1.46 -10.32 -12.66
CA PRO A 6 0.36 -11.26 -12.81
C PRO A 6 -0.71 -11.05 -11.74
N GLY A 7 -1.97 -11.37 -12.08
CA GLY A 7 -3.12 -11.25 -11.18
C GLY A 7 -3.92 -9.97 -11.39
N ASP A 8 -4.96 -9.80 -10.56
CA ASP A 8 -5.88 -8.67 -10.65
C ASP A 8 -5.37 -7.47 -9.82
N PRO A 9 -5.38 -6.24 -10.38
CA PRO A 9 -5.03 -5.05 -9.61
C PRO A 9 -6.01 -4.81 -8.46
N LEU A 10 -5.50 -4.87 -7.22
CA LEU A 10 -6.33 -4.69 -6.01
C LEU A 10 -6.68 -3.21 -5.75
N LEU A 11 -5.80 -2.28 -6.14
CA LEU A 11 -6.04 -0.85 -5.99
C LEU A 11 -6.79 -0.31 -7.20
N GLN A 12 -7.95 0.28 -6.93
CA GLN A 12 -8.82 0.89 -7.94
C GLN A 12 -8.94 2.39 -7.68
N PRO A 13 -8.80 3.26 -8.70
CA PRO A 13 -8.91 4.70 -8.51
C PRO A 13 -10.36 5.10 -8.20
N VAL A 14 -10.58 5.70 -7.03
CA VAL A 14 -11.92 6.16 -6.59
C VAL A 14 -12.08 7.68 -6.66
N MET A 15 -10.97 8.41 -6.67
CA MET A 15 -10.92 9.87 -6.77
C MET A 15 -9.74 10.32 -7.62
N GLN A 16 -9.91 11.45 -8.31
CA GLN A 16 -8.86 12.12 -9.06
C GLN A 16 -9.01 13.64 -8.90
N ALA A 17 -7.92 14.33 -8.55
CA ALA A 17 -7.91 15.77 -8.32
C ALA A 17 -9.03 16.25 -7.36
N GLY A 18 -9.26 15.50 -6.28
CA GLY A 18 -10.30 15.82 -5.30
C GLY A 18 -11.74 15.52 -5.74
N ARG A 19 -11.96 14.98 -6.95
CA ARG A 19 -13.29 14.61 -7.46
C ARG A 19 -13.46 13.10 -7.48
N ARG A 20 -14.62 12.63 -7.04
CA ARG A 20 -14.97 11.21 -7.06
C ARG A 20 -15.22 10.75 -8.49
N LEU A 21 -14.63 9.61 -8.86
CA LEU A 21 -14.76 9.02 -10.21
C LEU A 21 -16.02 8.16 -10.34
N THR A 22 -16.37 7.43 -9.29
CA THR A 22 -17.52 6.52 -9.26
C THR A 22 -18.27 6.61 -7.93
N PRO A 23 -19.61 6.47 -7.92
CA PRO A 23 -20.35 6.40 -6.67
C PRO A 23 -19.93 5.16 -5.85
N PRO A 24 -20.06 5.19 -4.51
CA PRO A 24 -19.82 4.02 -3.68
C PRO A 24 -20.75 2.86 -4.09
N PRO A 25 -20.28 1.60 -4.03
CA PRO A 25 -21.13 0.44 -4.31
C PRO A 25 -22.25 0.30 -3.28
N ALA A 26 -23.38 -0.25 -3.71
CA ALA A 26 -24.48 -0.61 -2.82
C ALA A 26 -24.06 -1.72 -1.83
N LEU A 27 -24.67 -1.74 -0.64
CA LEU A 27 -24.36 -2.74 0.40
C LEU A 27 -24.52 -4.18 -0.09
N ASP A 28 -25.56 -4.47 -0.87
CA ASP A 28 -25.78 -5.82 -1.41
C ASP A 28 -24.66 -6.26 -2.37
N ALA A 29 -24.11 -5.32 -3.15
CA ALA A 29 -22.97 -5.60 -4.01
C ALA A 29 -21.72 -5.92 -3.20
N ILE A 30 -21.48 -5.19 -2.11
CA ILE A 30 -20.36 -5.45 -1.19
C ILE A 30 -20.52 -6.83 -0.54
N ARG A 31 -21.72 -7.17 -0.04
CA ARG A 31 -22.00 -8.48 0.58
C ARG A 31 -21.77 -9.64 -0.39
N LYS A 32 -22.23 -9.51 -1.64
CA LYS A 32 -22.01 -10.50 -2.70
C LYS A 32 -20.52 -10.68 -3.01
N HIS A 33 -19.78 -9.57 -3.10
CA HIS A 33 -18.34 -9.63 -3.33
C HIS A 33 -17.61 -10.35 -2.19
N VAL A 34 -17.90 -10.00 -0.93
CA VAL A 34 -17.30 -10.67 0.24
C VAL A 34 -17.60 -12.17 0.25
N ALA A 35 -18.84 -12.59 -0.02
CA ALA A 35 -19.19 -14.00 -0.07
C ALA A 35 -18.37 -14.76 -1.13
N ALA A 36 -18.27 -14.20 -2.34
CA ALA A 36 -17.48 -14.80 -3.42
C ALA A 36 -15.99 -14.90 -3.09
N GLU A 37 -15.40 -13.88 -2.46
CA GLU A 37 -13.99 -13.89 -2.07
C GLU A 37 -13.70 -14.89 -0.94
N LEU A 38 -14.62 -15.03 0.02
CA LEU A 38 -14.49 -16.02 1.10
C LEU A 38 -14.59 -17.46 0.57
N GLU A 39 -15.46 -17.70 -0.41
CA GLU A 39 -15.55 -19.00 -1.09
C GLU A 39 -14.25 -19.35 -1.85
N ARG A 40 -13.57 -18.36 -2.42
CA ARG A 40 -12.30 -18.53 -3.14
C ARG A 40 -11.11 -18.73 -2.20
N LEU A 41 -11.21 -18.35 -0.94
CA LEU A 41 -10.11 -18.42 0.01
C LEU A 41 -9.71 -19.89 0.30
N PRO A 42 -8.41 -20.24 0.20
CA PRO A 42 -7.90 -21.55 0.59
C PRO A 42 -8.28 -21.91 2.03
N GLU A 43 -8.54 -23.19 2.29
CA GLU A 43 -9.07 -23.65 3.57
C GLU A 43 -8.13 -23.33 4.73
N GLU A 44 -6.83 -23.35 4.47
CA GLU A 44 -5.76 -23.13 5.44
C GLU A 44 -5.69 -21.68 5.94
N LEU A 45 -6.24 -20.74 5.16
CA LEU A 45 -6.29 -19.31 5.48
C LEU A 45 -7.63 -18.87 6.06
N ARG A 46 -8.65 -19.74 6.09
CA ARG A 46 -9.97 -19.43 6.67
C ARG A 46 -9.98 -19.36 8.21
N PRO A 47 -9.19 -20.14 8.97
CA PRO A 47 -9.20 -20.06 10.42
C PRO A 47 -8.72 -18.69 10.92
N LEU A 48 -9.36 -18.17 11.95
CA LEU A 48 -8.94 -16.94 12.65
C LEU A 48 -7.89 -17.23 13.73
N ASP A 49 -7.06 -18.25 13.52
CA ASP A 49 -6.02 -18.64 14.48
C ASP A 49 -4.73 -17.84 14.21
N PRO A 50 -4.33 -16.92 15.10
CA PRO A 50 -3.08 -16.18 14.96
C PRO A 50 -1.83 -17.07 15.10
N ALA A 51 -1.97 -18.29 15.61
CA ALA A 51 -0.91 -19.29 15.66
C ALA A 51 -0.86 -20.19 14.40
N SER A 52 -1.71 -19.94 13.39
CA SER A 52 -1.69 -20.70 12.14
C SER A 52 -0.30 -20.63 11.49
N PRO A 53 0.28 -21.78 11.11
CA PRO A 53 1.57 -21.81 10.43
C PRO A 53 1.47 -21.29 8.98
N TYR A 54 0.26 -21.15 8.44
CA TYR A 54 0.04 -20.69 7.07
C TYR A 54 0.06 -19.16 6.98
N GLN A 55 1.04 -18.62 6.26
CA GLN A 55 1.19 -17.20 5.97
C GLN A 55 0.85 -16.91 4.51
N TYR A 56 0.13 -15.83 4.26
CA TYR A 56 -0.14 -15.36 2.90
C TYR A 56 1.14 -14.76 2.28
N ASP A 57 1.53 -15.26 1.11
CA ASP A 57 2.76 -14.81 0.42
C ASP A 57 2.59 -13.39 -0.15
N VAL A 58 3.38 -12.45 0.35
CA VAL A 58 3.44 -11.08 -0.15
C VAL A 58 4.84 -10.80 -0.69
N ARG A 59 4.95 -10.66 -2.01
CA ARG A 59 6.22 -10.40 -2.69
C ARG A 59 6.30 -8.99 -3.23
N ILE A 60 7.44 -8.33 -2.97
CA ILE A 60 7.79 -7.04 -3.59
C ILE A 60 8.44 -7.31 -4.95
N ALA A 61 7.92 -6.67 -5.99
CA ALA A 61 8.43 -6.77 -7.36
C ALA A 61 9.92 -6.36 -7.43
N PRO A 62 10.75 -7.04 -8.25
CA PRO A 62 12.17 -6.73 -8.37
C PRO A 62 12.47 -5.26 -8.73
N ALA A 63 11.65 -4.65 -9.59
CA ALA A 63 11.83 -3.26 -9.98
C ALA A 63 11.70 -2.29 -8.79
N LEU A 64 10.74 -2.54 -7.89
CA LEU A 64 10.59 -1.76 -6.67
C LEU A 64 11.78 -1.94 -5.72
N ARG A 65 12.28 -3.17 -5.56
CA ARG A 65 13.48 -3.43 -4.74
C ARG A 65 14.71 -2.72 -5.28
N ASN A 66 14.89 -2.72 -6.60
CA ASN A 66 16.00 -2.03 -7.25
C ASN A 66 15.88 -0.51 -7.09
N LEU A 67 14.68 0.03 -7.22
CA LEU A 67 14.42 1.45 -7.00
C LEU A 67 14.76 1.87 -5.56
N THR A 68 14.36 1.07 -4.56
CA THR A 68 14.70 1.35 -3.15
C THR A 68 16.20 1.46 -2.93
N LYS A 69 17.00 0.55 -3.50
CA LYS A 69 18.48 0.60 -3.37
C LYS A 69 19.05 1.91 -3.92
N VAL A 70 18.59 2.32 -5.11
CA VAL A 70 19.05 3.57 -5.73
C VAL A 70 18.74 4.77 -4.85
N VAL A 71 17.52 4.83 -4.29
CA VAL A 71 17.11 5.95 -3.43
C VAL A 71 17.84 5.93 -2.08
N ASP A 72 18.10 4.75 -1.50
CA ASP A 72 18.80 4.61 -0.22
C ASP A 72 20.30 4.94 -0.33
N GLU A 73 20.92 4.68 -1.48
CA GLU A 73 22.32 5.00 -1.77
C GLU A 73 22.55 6.49 -2.03
N GLU A 74 21.50 7.25 -2.37
CA GLU A 74 21.54 8.71 -2.43
C GLU A 74 21.39 9.30 -1.02
N PRO A 75 22.42 9.91 -0.40
CA PRO A 75 22.26 10.57 0.89
C PRO A 75 21.26 11.72 0.71
N GLY A 76 20.08 11.57 1.33
CA GLY A 76 18.94 12.42 1.05
C GLY A 76 19.28 13.91 0.99
N GLN A 77 19.16 14.50 -0.21
CA GLN A 77 18.89 15.93 -0.38
C GLN A 77 17.47 16.21 0.17
N GLY A 78 17.33 16.14 1.49
CA GLY A 78 16.05 16.31 2.20
C GLY A 78 16.20 16.90 3.61
N ALA A 79 17.39 17.39 3.98
CA ALA A 79 17.64 18.07 5.26
C ALA A 79 18.36 19.41 5.08
N THR A 80 17.84 20.29 4.22
CA THR A 80 18.11 21.74 4.27
C THR A 80 16.80 22.50 4.44
N GLY A 81 16.06 22.14 5.50
CA GLY A 81 15.11 23.06 6.12
C GLY A 81 15.89 23.92 7.12
N THR A 82 16.24 25.14 6.69
CA THR A 82 16.74 26.25 7.50
C THR A 82 16.15 26.26 8.92
N ARG A 83 16.92 25.87 9.93
CA ARG A 83 16.72 26.37 11.29
C ARG A 83 17.57 27.64 11.39
N ALA A 84 16.93 28.75 11.02
CA ALA A 84 17.49 30.07 11.22
C ALA A 84 17.89 30.21 12.69
N GLN A 85 19.09 30.74 12.86
CA GLN A 85 19.66 31.31 14.05
C GLN A 85 18.59 32.08 14.84
N GLU A 86 18.28 31.63 16.06
CA GLU A 86 17.74 32.52 17.09
C GLU A 86 18.89 32.88 18.01
N ASP A 87 19.10 34.19 18.05
CA ASP A 87 20.20 34.91 18.64
C ASP A 87 20.35 34.70 20.14
N ALA A 88 21.57 34.97 20.58
CA ALA A 88 21.98 35.07 21.97
C ALA A 88 21.05 35.95 22.82
N HIS A 89 20.80 35.52 24.06
CA HIS A 89 20.50 36.45 25.15
C HIS A 89 21.04 35.92 26.49
N PRO A 90 22.04 36.58 27.11
CA PRO A 90 22.56 36.21 28.42
C PRO A 90 21.79 36.92 29.55
N PRO A 91 21.87 36.41 30.80
CA PRO A 91 21.98 37.24 31.97
C PRO A 91 23.45 37.50 32.36
#